data_AF-A0A0M2U6V4-F1
#
_entry.id   AF-A0A0M2U6V4-F1
#
_cell.length_a   1.000
_cell.length_b   1.000
_cell.length_c   1.000
_cell.angle_alpha   90.00
_cell.angle_beta   90.00
_cell.angle_gamma   90.00
#
_symmetry.space_group_name_H-M   'P 1'
#
loop_
_entity.id
_entity.type
_entity.pdbx_description
1 polymer ?
#
loop_
_entity_poly.entity_id
_entity_poly.type
_entity_poly.pdbx_seq_one_letter_code
_entity_poly.pdbx_strand_id
1 'polypeptide(L)'
;MSNKRNCEKRKNGFLGRFASAEDRKGGQFYTPGCIVKLLVEMIAPYKGRVSHPCCGSGGMFMQSERFTEKHGGRKGDISIYGQESNPTAWRLSKMNLAIRGIEGNLGV
;
A
#
# COMPACT_ATOMS: atom_id res chain seq x y z
N MET A 1 -7.22 3.89 18.80
CA MET A 1 -6.78 3.09 17.63
C MET A 1 -7.91 2.49 16.77
N SER A 2 -9.18 2.40 17.22
CA SER A 2 -10.28 1.87 16.39
C SER A 2 -10.70 2.75 15.19
N ASN A 3 -10.65 4.08 15.30
CA ASN A 3 -11.07 4.98 14.20
C ASN A 3 -10.16 4.92 12.97
N LYS A 4 -8.85 4.74 13.15
CA LYS A 4 -7.90 4.62 12.01
C LYS A 4 -8.18 3.35 11.19
N ARG A 5 -8.40 2.19 11.84
CA ARG A 5 -8.71 0.92 11.16
C ARG A 5 -10.04 0.95 10.39
N ASN A 6 -11.05 1.65 10.88
CA ASN A 6 -12.32 1.83 10.16
C ASN A 6 -12.16 2.74 8.93
N CYS A 7 -11.33 3.79 9.04
CA CYS A 7 -11.01 4.66 7.92
C CYS A 7 -10.27 3.90 6.81
N GLU A 8 -9.36 2.99 7.16
CA GLU A 8 -8.66 2.13 6.19
C GLU A 8 -9.59 1.16 5.46
N LYS A 9 -10.46 0.44 6.20
CA LYS A 9 -11.43 -0.47 5.59
C LYS A 9 -12.37 0.27 4.65
N ARG A 10 -12.84 1.46 5.05
CA ARG A 10 -13.66 2.33 4.18
C ARG A 10 -12.89 2.80 2.95
N LYS A 11 -11.62 3.19 3.10
CA LYS A 11 -10.80 3.68 2.00
C LYS A 11 -10.46 2.60 0.97
N ASN A 12 -10.05 1.41 1.41
CA ASN A 12 -9.79 0.30 0.50
C ASN A 12 -11.09 -0.18 -0.15
N GLY A 13 -12.21 -0.17 0.59
CA GLY A 13 -13.53 -0.44 0.02
C GLY A 13 -13.96 0.60 -1.01
N PHE A 14 -13.64 1.88 -0.80
CA PHE A 14 -13.89 2.96 -1.75
C PHE A 14 -13.03 2.79 -3.01
N LEU A 15 -11.71 2.57 -2.87
CA LEU A 15 -10.81 2.36 -4.00
C LEU A 15 -11.17 1.10 -4.80
N GLY A 16 -11.57 0.03 -4.13
CA GLY A 16 -12.09 -1.16 -4.80
C GLY A 16 -13.36 -0.86 -5.60
N ARG A 17 -14.32 -0.14 -5.01
CA ARG A 17 -15.55 0.27 -5.72
C ARG A 17 -15.28 1.24 -6.88
N PHE A 18 -14.32 2.15 -6.72
CA PHE A 18 -13.90 3.08 -7.77
C PHE A 18 -13.22 2.35 -8.92
N ALA A 19 -12.32 1.42 -8.61
CA ALA A 19 -11.64 0.59 -9.60
C ALA A 19 -12.57 -0.42 -10.29
N SER A 20 -13.69 -0.79 -9.66
CA SER A 20 -14.75 -1.59 -10.29
C SER A 20 -15.73 -0.75 -11.12
N ALA A 21 -15.83 0.56 -10.87
CA ALA A 21 -16.72 1.49 -11.57
C ALA A 21 -16.05 2.15 -12.78
N GLU A 22 -14.73 2.32 -12.76
CA GLU A 22 -13.97 2.66 -13.96
C GLU A 22 -13.80 1.40 -14.83
N ASP A 23 -14.31 1.40 -16.06
CA ASP A 23 -14.14 0.33 -17.07
C ASP A 23 -12.67 0.04 -17.47
N ARG A 24 -11.71 0.66 -16.79
CA ARG A 24 -10.27 0.42 -16.94
C ARG A 24 -9.87 -0.68 -15.98
N LYS A 25 -9.21 -1.74 -16.49
CA LYS A 25 -8.67 -2.88 -15.72
C LYS A 25 -8.10 -2.44 -14.36
N GLY A 26 -8.92 -2.53 -13.29
CA GLY A 26 -8.71 -1.91 -11.99
C GLY A 26 -7.48 -2.37 -11.20
N GLY A 27 -6.75 -3.38 -11.72
CA GLY A 27 -5.50 -3.87 -11.16
C GLY A 27 -4.36 -2.83 -11.11
N GLN A 28 -4.41 -1.78 -11.94
CA GLN A 28 -3.46 -0.65 -11.84
C GLN A 28 -3.67 0.21 -10.59
N PHE A 29 -4.90 0.28 -10.08
CA PHE A 29 -5.24 1.15 -8.95
C PHE A 29 -5.37 0.39 -7.64
N TYR A 30 -5.81 -0.87 -7.71
CA TYR A 30 -6.17 -1.64 -6.54
C TYR A 30 -5.94 -3.14 -6.73
N THR A 31 -5.07 -3.70 -5.90
CA THR A 31 -4.96 -5.15 -5.68
C THR A 31 -5.84 -5.53 -4.48
N PRO A 32 -6.71 -6.56 -4.59
CA PRO A 32 -7.51 -7.02 -3.46
C PRO A 32 -6.66 -7.32 -2.21
N GLY A 33 -7.11 -6.84 -1.05
CA GLY A 33 -6.35 -6.94 0.19
C GLY A 33 -6.00 -8.37 0.63
N CYS A 34 -6.79 -9.38 0.24
CA CYS A 34 -6.47 -10.79 0.49
C CYS A 34 -5.21 -11.25 -0.25
N ILE A 35 -5.05 -10.86 -1.52
CA ILE A 35 -3.89 -11.20 -2.36
C ILE A 35 -2.66 -10.48 -1.82
N VAL A 36 -2.79 -9.18 -1.52
CA VAL A 36 -1.69 -8.39 -0.96
C VAL A 36 -1.22 -8.97 0.37
N LYS A 37 -2.16 -9.35 1.25
CA LYS A 37 -1.83 -9.99 2.52
C LYS A 37 -1.07 -11.30 2.28
N LEU A 38 -1.58 -12.17 1.40
CA LEU A 38 -0.92 -13.44 1.11
C LEU A 38 0.52 -13.24 0.62
N LEU A 39 0.72 -12.35 -0.35
CA LEU A 39 2.05 -12.06 -0.91
C LEU A 39 3.02 -11.52 0.14
N VAL A 40 2.58 -10.60 0.99
CA VAL A 40 3.43 -10.03 2.05
C VAL A 40 3.79 -11.07 3.11
N GLU A 41 2.84 -11.93 3.50
CA GLU A 41 3.10 -13.00 4.47
C GLU A 41 4.08 -14.05 3.91
N MET A 42 4.06 -14.30 2.59
CA MET A 42 5.04 -15.17 1.93
C MET A 42 6.43 -14.55 1.81
N ILE A 43 6.51 -13.25 1.50
CA ILE A 43 7.78 -12.51 1.38
C ILE A 43 8.44 -12.32 2.76
N ALA A 44 7.62 -12.19 3.81
CA ALA A 44 8.03 -11.95 5.18
C ALA A 44 9.07 -10.80 5.33
N PRO A 45 8.73 -9.56 4.93
CA PRO A 45 9.67 -8.45 4.98
C PRO A 45 9.82 -7.94 6.42
N TYR A 46 10.85 -8.42 7.13
CA TYR A 46 11.14 -7.98 8.50
C TYR A 46 11.95 -6.68 8.56
N LYS A 47 12.93 -6.52 7.66
CA LYS A 47 13.84 -5.35 7.58
C LYS A 47 14.33 -5.16 6.14
N GLY A 48 14.77 -3.94 5.82
CA GLY A 48 15.46 -3.64 4.56
C GLY A 48 14.59 -2.85 3.57
N ARG A 49 14.80 -3.06 2.27
CA ARG A 49 14.13 -2.25 1.23
C ARG A 49 12.99 -3.03 0.59
N VAL A 50 11.78 -2.47 0.63
CA VAL A 50 10.62 -3.00 -0.09
C VAL A 50 10.43 -2.15 -1.34
N SER A 51 10.63 -2.76 -2.51
CA SER A 51 10.52 -2.08 -3.80
C SER A 51 9.36 -2.63 -4.63
N HIS A 52 8.56 -1.76 -5.26
CA HIS A 52 7.50 -2.17 -6.17
C HIS A 52 7.43 -1.26 -7.41
N PRO A 53 7.65 -1.80 -8.64
CA PRO A 53 7.78 -1.00 -9.86
C PRO A 53 6.45 -0.45 -10.42
N CYS A 54 5.31 -0.97 -9.97
CA CYS A 54 3.97 -0.45 -10.32
C CYS A 54 3.11 -0.39 -9.06
N CYS A 55 3.43 0.53 -8.17
CA CYS A 55 2.89 0.52 -6.80
C CYS A 55 1.40 0.88 -6.71
N GLY A 56 0.79 1.40 -7.78
CA GLY A 56 -0.62 1.78 -7.84
C GLY A 56 -0.95 2.76 -6.72
N SER A 57 -1.96 2.44 -5.91
CA SER A 57 -2.32 3.23 -4.72
C SER A 57 -1.45 2.94 -3.48
N GLY A 58 -0.43 2.08 -3.57
CA GLY A 58 0.48 1.79 -2.46
C GLY A 58 -0.03 0.77 -1.44
N GLY A 59 -1.02 -0.06 -1.80
CA GLY A 59 -1.62 -1.07 -0.91
C GLY A 59 -0.61 -2.07 -0.33
N MET A 60 0.39 -2.46 -1.14
CA MET A 60 1.41 -3.43 -0.74
C MET A 60 2.37 -2.92 0.33
N PHE A 61 2.68 -1.62 0.29
CA PHE A 61 3.54 -0.94 1.26
C PHE A 61 2.89 -0.87 2.64
N MET A 62 1.60 -0.53 2.70
CA MET A 62 0.84 -0.50 3.94
C MET A 62 0.77 -1.88 4.59
N GLN A 63 0.58 -2.92 3.76
CA GLN A 63 0.51 -4.28 4.26
C GLN A 63 1.87 -4.79 4.74
N SER A 64 2.97 -4.40 4.08
CA SER A 64 4.35 -4.73 4.48
C SER A 64 4.73 -4.10 5.82
N GLU A 65 4.37 -2.83 6.03
CA GLU A 65 4.59 -2.17 7.31
C GLU A 65 3.77 -2.85 8.42
N ARG A 66 2.49 -3.16 8.15
CA ARG A 66 1.63 -3.87 9.10
C ARG A 66 2.13 -5.29 9.41
N PHE A 67 2.73 -5.98 8.45
CA PHE A 67 3.39 -7.27 8.68
C PHE A 67 4.56 -7.10 9.65
N THR A 68 5.41 -6.10 9.40
CA THR A 68 6.58 -5.79 10.24
C THR A 68 6.15 -5.48 11.68
N GLU A 69 5.16 -4.59 11.87
CA GLU A 69 4.61 -4.25 13.19
C GLU A 69 4.08 -5.48 13.95
N LYS A 70 3.38 -6.38 13.25
CA LYS A 70 2.81 -7.60 13.86
C LYS A 70 3.87 -8.60 14.32
N HIS A 71 5.03 -8.62 13.68
CA HIS A 71 6.11 -9.54 13.98
C HIS A 71 7.21 -8.91 14.85
N GLY A 72 6.89 -7.82 15.56
CA GLY A 72 7.79 -7.19 16.53
C GLY A 72 8.81 -6.21 15.94
N GLY A 73 8.70 -5.88 14.65
CA GLY A 73 9.47 -4.82 14.03
C GLY A 73 8.90 -3.42 14.34
N ARG A 74 9.67 -2.39 14.02
CA ARG A 74 9.32 -0.98 14.25
C ARG A 74 9.05 -0.26 12.93
N LYS A 75 8.27 0.82 13.00
CA LYS A 75 8.15 1.76 11.87
C LYS A 75 9.54 2.29 11.50
N GLY A 76 9.89 2.20 10.22
CA GLY A 76 11.22 2.58 9.70
C GLY A 76 12.21 1.42 9.55
N ASP A 77 11.91 0.22 10.07
CA ASP A 77 12.74 -0.97 9.80
C ASP A 77 12.74 -1.38 8.32
N ILE A 78 11.67 -0.98 7.61
CA ILE A 78 11.57 -1.11 6.16
C ILE A 78 11.60 0.26 5.49
N SER A 79 12.39 0.38 4.43
CA SER A 79 12.44 1.54 3.54
C SER A 79 11.62 1.25 2.28
N ILE A 80 10.73 2.17 1.91
CA ILE A 80 9.77 1.96 0.83
C ILE A 80 10.23 2.65 -0.45
N TYR A 81 10.24 1.90 -1.55
CA TYR A 81 10.55 2.39 -2.88
C TYR A 81 9.45 1.97 -3.85
N GLY A 82 8.93 2.91 -4.61
CA GLY A 82 7.87 2.63 -5.59
C GLY A 82 8.10 3.37 -6.89
N GLN A 83 7.54 2.84 -7.96
CA GLN A 83 7.34 3.57 -9.21
C GLN A 83 5.87 3.47 -9.60
N GLU A 84 5.35 4.53 -10.20
CA GLU A 84 3.99 4.54 -10.74
C GLU A 84 3.91 5.57 -11.85
N SER A 85 3.69 5.09 -13.08
CA SER A 85 3.67 5.94 -14.26
C SER A 85 2.37 6.75 -14.35
N ASN A 86 1.28 6.31 -13.72
CA ASN A 86 0.04 7.07 -13.67
C ASN A 86 0.11 8.18 -12.60
N PRO A 87 0.07 9.48 -12.97
CA PRO A 87 0.22 10.57 -12.01
C PRO A 87 -0.87 10.61 -10.93
N THR A 88 -2.08 10.16 -11.25
CA THR A 88 -3.19 10.12 -10.30
C THR A 88 -2.99 9.02 -9.26
N ALA A 89 -2.58 7.82 -9.71
CA ALA A 89 -2.25 6.72 -8.81
C ALA A 89 -1.03 7.05 -7.95
N TRP A 90 0.00 7.68 -8.53
CA TRP A 90 1.18 8.15 -7.81
C TRP A 90 0.82 9.15 -6.68
N ARG A 91 -0.01 10.16 -6.97
CA ARG A 91 -0.48 11.13 -5.96
C ARG A 91 -1.26 10.45 -4.85
N LEU A 92 -2.12 9.49 -5.21
CA LEU A 92 -2.89 8.71 -4.25
C LEU A 92 -1.98 7.86 -3.35
N SER A 93 -0.96 7.20 -3.93
CA SER A 93 0.05 6.45 -3.21
C SER A 93 0.80 7.33 -2.21
N LYS A 94 1.24 8.52 -2.65
CA LYS A 94 1.91 9.50 -1.79
C LYS A 94 1.02 9.97 -0.63
N MET A 95 -0.24 10.29 -0.89
CA MET A 95 -1.22 10.61 0.16
C MET A 95 -1.43 9.43 1.13
N ASN A 96 -1.45 8.19 0.61
CA ASN A 96 -1.66 7.00 1.42
C ASN A 96 -0.51 6.73 2.40
N LEU A 97 0.73 6.95 1.96
CA LEU A 97 1.93 6.86 2.79
C LEU A 97 1.95 7.99 3.84
N ALA A 98 1.67 9.23 3.43
CA ALA A 98 1.68 10.40 4.32
C ALA A 98 0.67 10.29 5.47
N ILE A 99 -0.57 9.86 5.20
CA ILE A 99 -1.61 9.66 6.23
C ILE A 99 -1.17 8.65 7.32
N ARG A 100 -0.27 7.74 6.97
CA ARG A 100 0.22 6.68 7.86
C ARG A 100 1.54 7.01 8.53
N GLY A 101 2.14 8.15 8.20
CA GLY A 101 3.46 8.53 8.69
C GLY A 101 4.56 7.59 8.19
N ILE A 102 4.38 7.04 6.97
CA ILE A 102 5.37 6.17 6.34
C ILE A 102 6.15 7.01 5.33
N GLU A 103 7.47 7.08 5.50
CA GLU A 103 8.35 7.68 4.52
C GLU A 103 8.60 6.69 3.37
N GLY A 104 8.49 7.18 2.13
CA GLY A 104 8.72 6.36 0.95
C GLY A 104 9.21 7.20 -0.22
N ASN A 105 10.14 6.63 -0.98
CA ASN A 105 10.64 7.22 -2.21
C ASN A 105 9.82 6.66 -3.39
N LEU A 106 8.89 7.48 -3.89
CA LEU A 106 8.08 7.14 -5.05
C LEU A 106 8.65 7.85 -6.29
N GLY A 107 9.32 7.10 -7.16
CA GLY A 107 9.70 7.54 -8.49
C GLY A 107 8.47 7.77 -9.37
N VAL A 108 8.65 8.65 -10.36
CA VAL A 108 7.67 8.97 -11.41
C VAL A 108 8.04 8.20 -12.67
#